data_AF-A0A930YDN6-F1
#
_entry.id   AF-A0A930YDN6-F1
#
_cell.length_a   1.000
_cell.length_b   1.000
_cell.length_c   1.000
_cell.angle_alpha   90.00
_cell.angle_beta   90.00
_cell.angle_gamma   90.00
#
_symmetry.space_group_name_H-M   'P 1'
#
loop_
_entity.id
_entity.type
_entity.pdbx_description
1 polymer ?
#
loop_
_entity_poly.entity_id
_entity_poly.type
_entity_poly.pdbx_seq_one_letter_code
_entity_poly.pdbx_strand_id
1 'polypeptide(L)'
;MSDSTPSLPSVDLTAAALTDEQGSLADAAREEVEAFLASPAEDIHDAAAAAVSALEDAVDAHVPVADLSAALDASPEAVQAIIDHDVDLEALHPDNNVG
;
A
#
# COMPACT_ATOMS: atom_id res chain seq x y z
N MET A 1 14.75 -43.24 28.13
CA MET A 1 13.47 -42.96 27.46
C MET A 1 12.76 -41.93 28.33
N SER A 2 12.45 -40.72 27.93
CA SER A 2 12.69 -39.98 26.70
C SER A 2 12.80 -38.50 27.09
N ASP A 3 13.63 -37.78 26.34
CA ASP A 3 13.77 -36.32 26.36
C ASP A 3 12.39 -35.66 26.18
N SER A 4 12.05 -34.67 27.00
CA SER A 4 10.89 -33.80 26.78
C SER A 4 11.40 -32.38 26.68
N THR A 5 12.00 -32.11 25.53
CA THR A 5 12.32 -30.77 25.08
C THR A 5 10.99 -30.07 24.76
N PRO A 6 10.65 -28.94 25.40
CA PRO A 6 9.51 -28.16 24.96
C PRO A 6 9.85 -27.58 23.59
N SER A 7 9.15 -28.02 22.54
CA SER A 7 9.15 -27.34 21.25
C SER A 7 8.72 -25.90 21.50
N LEU A 8 9.65 -24.98 21.33
CA LEU A 8 9.33 -23.56 21.18
C LEU A 8 8.33 -23.44 20.02
N PRO A 9 7.27 -22.61 20.12
CA PRO A 9 6.52 -22.26 18.93
C PRO A 9 7.52 -21.61 17.98
N SER A 10 7.77 -22.26 16.83
CA SER A 10 8.32 -21.59 15.68
C SER A 10 7.46 -20.36 15.48
N VAL A 11 8.02 -19.19 15.80
CA VAL A 11 7.37 -17.92 15.53
C VAL A 11 7.37 -17.86 14.01
N ASP A 12 6.26 -18.29 13.46
CA ASP A 12 5.94 -18.18 12.05
C ASP A 12 5.97 -16.67 11.79
N LEU A 13 7.08 -16.20 11.23
CA LEU A 13 7.23 -14.86 10.66
C LEU A 13 6.43 -14.74 9.36
N THR A 14 5.37 -15.55 9.20
CA THR A 14 4.26 -15.24 8.32
C THR A 14 3.72 -13.89 8.73
N ALA A 15 3.70 -12.96 7.76
CA ALA A 15 2.86 -11.78 7.80
C ALA A 15 1.59 -12.11 8.59
N ALA A 16 1.39 -11.44 9.73
CA ALA A 16 0.15 -11.60 10.47
C ALA A 16 -0.97 -11.36 9.46
N ALA A 17 -1.81 -12.36 9.22
CA ALA A 17 -2.88 -12.22 8.23
C ALA A 17 -3.64 -10.94 8.57
N LEU A 18 -3.72 -10.03 7.59
CA LEU A 18 -4.44 -8.77 7.75
C LEU A 18 -5.83 -9.05 8.32
N THR A 19 -6.31 -8.13 9.15
CA THR A 19 -7.74 -8.16 9.51
C THR A 19 -8.59 -7.90 8.26
N ASP A 20 -9.86 -8.32 8.27
CA ASP A 20 -10.77 -8.06 7.15
C ASP A 20 -10.87 -6.55 6.81
N GLU A 21 -10.79 -5.70 7.85
CA GLU A 21 -10.78 -4.24 7.71
C GLU A 21 -9.50 -3.75 7.02
N GLN A 22 -8.33 -4.24 7.46
CA GLN A 22 -7.04 -3.92 6.87
C GLN A 22 -6.93 -4.36 5.40
N GLY A 23 -7.46 -5.55 5.08
CA GLY A 23 -7.56 -6.02 3.71
C GLY A 23 -8.44 -5.10 2.86
N SER A 24 -9.60 -4.72 3.36
CA SER A 24 -10.50 -3.80 2.65
C SER A 24 -9.88 -2.42 2.41
N LEU A 25 -9.05 -1.92 3.33
CA LEU A 25 -8.33 -0.65 3.18
C LEU A 25 -7.21 -0.75 2.14
N ALA A 26 -6.46 -1.86 2.13
CA ALA A 26 -5.45 -2.09 1.11
C ALA A 26 -6.07 -2.21 -0.30
N ASP A 27 -7.20 -2.90 -0.41
CA ASP A 27 -7.96 -3.00 -1.66
C ASP A 27 -8.51 -1.63 -2.12
N ALA A 28 -9.02 -0.81 -1.19
CA ALA A 28 -9.47 0.55 -1.49
C ALA A 28 -8.31 1.45 -1.97
N ALA A 29 -7.17 1.42 -1.27
CA ALA A 29 -5.98 2.17 -1.68
C ALA A 29 -5.48 1.76 -3.07
N ARG A 30 -5.54 0.46 -3.38
CA ARG A 30 -5.25 -0.04 -4.72
C ARG A 30 -6.23 0.50 -5.75
N GLU A 31 -7.53 0.45 -5.49
CA GLU A 31 -8.56 0.92 -6.42
C GLU A 31 -8.40 2.42 -6.73
N GLU A 32 -8.10 3.24 -5.72
CA GLU A 32 -7.83 4.67 -5.92
C GLU A 32 -6.55 4.93 -6.72
N VAL A 33 -5.48 4.14 -6.51
CA VAL A 33 -4.26 4.25 -7.32
C VAL A 33 -4.49 3.80 -8.76
N GLU A 34 -5.26 2.74 -9.00
CA GLU A 34 -5.67 2.33 -10.35
C GLU A 34 -6.55 3.40 -11.02
N ALA A 35 -7.45 4.04 -10.26
CA ALA A 35 -8.26 5.15 -10.74
C ALA A 35 -7.40 6.36 -11.10
N PHE A 36 -6.40 6.70 -10.30
CA PHE A 36 -5.41 7.73 -10.61
C PHE A 36 -4.69 7.45 -11.93
N LEU A 37 -4.19 6.23 -12.13
CA LEU A 37 -3.47 5.86 -13.38
C LEU A 37 -4.37 5.88 -14.63
N ALA A 38 -5.68 5.71 -14.45
CA ALA A 38 -6.69 5.77 -15.51
C ALA A 38 -7.33 7.16 -15.67
N SER A 39 -7.03 8.10 -14.78
CA SER A 39 -7.65 9.42 -14.73
C SER A 39 -7.21 10.28 -15.91
N PRO A 40 -8.10 11.07 -16.53
CA PRO A 40 -7.70 12.01 -17.56
C PRO A 40 -6.84 13.14 -16.95
N ALA A 41 -5.99 13.77 -17.78
CA ALA A 41 -5.04 14.80 -17.36
C ALA A 41 -5.64 15.98 -16.53
N GLU A 42 -6.92 16.25 -16.72
CA GLU A 42 -7.67 17.30 -16.02
C GLU A 42 -8.09 16.94 -14.58
N ASP A 43 -8.11 15.65 -14.23
CA ASP A 43 -8.53 15.12 -12.93
C ASP A 43 -7.36 14.46 -12.15
N ILE A 44 -6.11 14.62 -12.63
CA ILE A 44 -4.90 14.03 -12.00
C ILE A 44 -4.74 14.47 -10.55
N HIS A 45 -4.96 15.76 -10.25
CA HIS A 45 -4.78 16.31 -8.90
C HIS A 45 -5.74 15.68 -7.90
N ASP A 46 -7.02 15.64 -8.23
CA ASP A 46 -8.06 15.09 -7.35
C ASP A 46 -7.89 13.58 -7.18
N ALA A 47 -7.53 12.86 -8.24
CA ALA A 47 -7.27 11.42 -8.18
C ALA A 47 -5.98 11.08 -7.42
N ALA A 48 -4.93 11.90 -7.54
CA ALA A 48 -3.70 11.75 -6.76
C ALA A 48 -3.98 11.96 -5.27
N ALA A 49 -4.73 13.00 -4.92
CA ALA A 49 -5.11 13.29 -3.55
C ALA A 49 -5.96 12.16 -2.93
N ALA A 50 -6.90 11.60 -3.69
CA ALA A 50 -7.70 10.45 -3.25
C ALA A 50 -6.83 9.21 -3.01
N ALA A 51 -5.91 8.90 -3.93
CA ALA A 51 -4.97 7.79 -3.80
C ALA A 51 -4.06 7.94 -2.57
N VAL A 52 -3.48 9.14 -2.35
CA VAL A 52 -2.65 9.41 -1.17
C VAL A 52 -3.47 9.28 0.11
N SER A 53 -4.66 9.86 0.16
CA SER A 53 -5.53 9.78 1.35
C SER A 53 -5.87 8.33 1.70
N ALA A 54 -6.15 7.47 0.71
CA ALA A 54 -6.46 6.07 0.95
C ALA A 54 -5.24 5.28 1.47
N LEU A 55 -4.03 5.62 1.01
CA LEU A 55 -2.77 5.05 1.51
C LEU A 55 -2.50 5.48 2.96
N GLU A 56 -2.70 6.76 3.27
CA GLU A 56 -2.57 7.29 4.62
C GLU A 56 -3.58 6.62 5.58
N ASP A 57 -4.84 6.50 5.18
CA ASP A 57 -5.89 5.83 5.96
C ASP A 57 -5.53 4.36 6.26
N ALA A 58 -4.95 3.66 5.28
CA ALA A 58 -4.50 2.29 5.46
C ALA A 58 -3.33 2.19 6.46
N VAL A 59 -2.36 3.12 6.39
CA VAL A 59 -1.24 3.17 7.34
C VAL A 59 -1.72 3.53 8.75
N ASP A 60 -2.66 4.47 8.87
CA ASP A 60 -3.29 4.85 10.14
C ASP A 60 -4.04 3.67 10.77
N ALA A 61 -4.67 2.82 9.95
CA ALA A 61 -5.26 1.54 10.36
C ALA A 61 -4.23 0.40 10.59
N HIS A 62 -2.94 0.75 10.57
CA HIS A 62 -1.81 -0.15 10.80
C HIS A 62 -1.70 -1.28 9.77
N VAL A 63 -2.14 -1.04 8.53
CA VAL A 63 -1.83 -1.91 7.40
C VAL A 63 -0.31 -1.84 7.15
N PRO A 64 0.41 -2.96 7.16
CA PRO A 64 1.84 -2.97 6.88
C PRO A 64 2.13 -2.48 5.45
N VAL A 65 3.16 -1.64 5.31
CA VAL A 65 3.62 -1.14 4.00
C VAL A 65 3.98 -2.27 3.04
N ALA A 66 4.44 -3.42 3.55
CA ALA A 66 4.70 -4.61 2.75
C ALA A 66 3.43 -5.14 2.06
N ASP A 67 2.30 -5.15 2.76
CA ASP A 67 1.03 -5.61 2.19
C ASP A 67 0.43 -4.59 1.22
N LEU A 68 0.55 -3.28 1.53
CA LEU A 68 0.21 -2.22 0.59
C LEU A 68 1.04 -2.33 -0.70
N SER A 69 2.36 -2.52 -0.58
CA SER A 69 3.25 -2.68 -1.73
C SER A 69 2.85 -3.86 -2.62
N ALA A 70 2.43 -4.97 -2.01
CA ALA A 70 1.95 -6.14 -2.73
C ALA A 70 0.60 -5.89 -3.40
N ALA A 71 -0.33 -5.18 -2.74
CA ALA A 71 -1.62 -4.82 -3.31
C ALA A 71 -1.49 -3.88 -4.53
N LEU A 72 -0.56 -2.94 -4.44
CA LEU A 72 -0.30 -1.90 -5.44
C LEU A 72 0.63 -2.34 -6.58
N ASP A 73 1.21 -3.54 -6.49
CA ASP A 73 2.29 -4.01 -7.39
C ASP A 73 3.43 -2.97 -7.51
N ALA A 74 3.76 -2.34 -6.38
CA ALA A 74 4.74 -1.25 -6.28
C ALA A 74 5.86 -1.62 -5.29
N SER A 75 6.99 -0.93 -5.34
CA SER A 75 8.04 -1.15 -4.34
C SER A 75 7.62 -0.58 -2.97
N PRO A 76 7.95 -1.25 -1.86
CA PRO A 76 7.67 -0.72 -0.52
C PRO A 76 8.24 0.70 -0.31
N GLU A 77 9.41 0.97 -0.89
CA GLU A 77 10.03 2.29 -0.83
C GLU A 77 9.23 3.35 -1.60
N ALA A 78 8.57 2.98 -2.71
CA ALA A 78 7.74 3.92 -3.47
C ALA A 78 6.46 4.23 -2.71
N VAL A 79 5.82 3.22 -2.12
CA VAL A 79 4.64 3.40 -1.26
C VAL A 79 4.98 4.32 -0.08
N GLN A 80 6.10 4.05 0.60
CA GLN A 80 6.56 4.88 1.72
C GLN A 80 6.86 6.32 1.28
N ALA A 81 7.53 6.52 0.14
CA ALA A 81 7.85 7.85 -0.37
C ALA A 81 6.60 8.67 -0.76
N ILE A 82 5.54 7.99 -1.22
CA ILE A 82 4.24 8.62 -1.49
C ILE A 82 3.59 9.08 -0.18
N ILE A 83 3.55 8.21 0.84
CA ILE A 83 2.98 8.52 2.16
C ILE A 83 3.76 9.66 2.85
N ASP A 84 5.08 9.65 2.73
CA ASP A 84 5.93 10.69 3.31
C ASP A 84 5.88 12.03 2.53
N HIS A 85 5.08 12.10 1.45
CA HIS A 85 5.02 13.23 0.51
C HIS A 85 6.38 13.61 -0.07
N ASP A 86 7.32 12.66 -0.09
CA ASP A 86 8.66 12.81 -0.68
C ASP A 86 8.60 12.76 -2.21
N VAL A 87 7.56 12.14 -2.76
CA VAL A 87 7.28 12.06 -4.19
C VAL A 87 5.91 12.63 -4.50
N ASP A 88 5.88 13.53 -5.47
CA ASP A 88 4.65 14.09 -5.99
C ASP A 88 3.99 13.09 -6.97
N LEU A 89 2.89 12.48 -6.55
CA LEU A 89 2.19 11.43 -7.31
C LEU A 89 1.71 11.97 -8.66
N GLU A 90 1.32 13.25 -8.72
CA GLU A 90 0.92 13.92 -9.96
C GLU A 90 2.03 13.87 -11.02
N ALA A 91 3.29 14.05 -10.61
CA ALA A 91 4.44 14.03 -11.51
C ALA A 91 4.71 12.62 -12.08
N LEU A 92 4.18 11.57 -11.45
CA LEU A 92 4.28 10.20 -11.91
C LEU A 92 3.20 9.81 -12.92
N HIS A 93 2.19 10.66 -13.15
CA HIS A 93 1.11 10.33 -14.08
C HIS A 93 1.64 10.10 -15.51
N PRO A 94 1.18 9.05 -16.22
CA PRO A 94 1.63 8.75 -17.58
C PRO A 94 1.46 9.94 -18.53
N ASP A 95 0.37 10.71 -18.44
CA ASP A 95 0.16 11.89 -19.27
C ASP A 95 1.16 13.03 -19.02
N ASN A 96 1.75 13.11 -17.83
CA ASN A 96 2.79 14.09 -17.51
C ASN A 96 4.19 13.66 -17.99
N ASN A 97 4.38 12.37 -18.30
CA ASN A 97 5.64 11.79 -18.74
C ASN A 97 5.70 11.46 -20.25
N VAL A 98 4.65 11.75 -21.03
CA VAL A 98 4.63 11.57 -22.51
C VAL A 98 5.11 12.80 -23.30
N GLY A 99 5.98 13.63 -22.70
CA GLY A 99 6.64 14.77 -23.34
C GLY A 99 7.63 14.38 -24.43
#